data_AF-A0A2T4WRT3-F1
#
_entry.id   AF-A0A2T4WRT3-F1
#
_cell.length_a   1.000
_cell.length_b   1.000
_cell.length_c   1.000
_cell.angle_alpha   90.00
_cell.angle_beta   90.00
_cell.angle_gamma   90.00
#
_symmetry.space_group_name_H-M   'P 1'
#
loop_
_entity.id
_entity.type
_entity.pdbx_description
1 polymer ?
#
loop_
_entity_poly.entity_id
_entity_poly.type
_entity_poly.pdbx_seq_one_letter_code
_entity_poly.pdbx_strand_id
1 'polypeptide(L)' 'MHGDPNFRPCPAIYNSYGDHRIAMAAAVMALRSTGESGVQDPGCTAISYPDFWKDLRRVSVLHDASGK' A
#
# COMPACT_ATOMS: atom_id res chain seq x y z
N MET A 1 15.14 -13.85 0.85
CA MET A 1 13.70 -13.55 0.89
C MET A 1 12.99 -14.69 0.16
N HIS A 2 12.11 -15.44 0.83
CA HIS A 2 11.29 -16.48 0.19
C HIS A 2 9.90 -15.88 -0.06
N GLY A 3 9.43 -15.92 -1.30
CA GLY A 3 8.10 -15.44 -1.66
C GLY A 3 7.05 -16.52 -1.41
N ASP A 4 5.93 -16.14 -0.81
CA ASP A 4 4.73 -16.97 -0.70
C ASP A 4 3.57 -16.29 -1.43
N PRO A 5 3.07 -16.86 -2.54
CA PRO A 5 1.97 -16.29 -3.31
C PRO A 5 0.63 -16.36 -2.58
N ASN A 6 0.53 -17.04 -1.44
CA ASN A 6 -0.66 -17.09 -0.59
C ASN A 6 -0.54 -16.21 0.66
N PHE A 7 0.61 -15.57 0.88
CA PHE A 7 0.81 -14.71 2.05
C PHE A 7 -0.23 -13.59 2.07
N ARG A 8 -0.91 -13.42 3.21
CA ARG A 8 -1.82 -12.31 3.46
C ARG A 8 -1.38 -11.58 4.73
N PRO A 9 -0.92 -10.32 4.62
CA PRO A 9 -0.51 -9.55 5.79
C PRO A 9 -1.71 -9.25 6.70
N CYS A 10 -1.51 -9.39 8.02
CA CYS A 10 -2.44 -8.81 8.99
C CYS A 10 -2.48 -7.29 8.83
N PRO A 11 -3.63 -6.64 9.07
CA PRO A 11 -3.75 -5.19 8.96
C PRO A 11 -2.85 -4.47 9.97
N ALA A 12 -2.23 -3.38 9.54
CA ALA A 12 -1.31 -2.61 10.37
C ALA A 12 -1.22 -1.14 9.96
N ILE A 13 -0.69 -0.32 10.88
CA ILE A 13 -0.28 1.06 10.60
C ILE A 13 1.24 1.09 10.43
N TYR A 14 1.71 1.38 9.22
CA TYR A 14 3.12 1.41 8.87
C TYR A 14 3.73 2.81 9.06
N ASN A 15 4.89 2.90 9.69
CA ASN A 15 5.65 4.15 9.74
C ASN A 15 6.55 4.27 8.50
N SER A 16 6.47 5.38 7.78
CA SER A 16 7.32 5.65 6.61
C SER A 16 8.73 6.13 6.97
N TYR A 17 8.93 6.62 8.20
CA TYR A 17 10.17 7.23 8.67
C TYR A 17 10.67 8.36 7.75
N GLY A 18 9.75 9.04 7.05
CA GLY A 18 10.06 10.08 6.07
C GLY A 18 10.63 9.56 4.74
N ASP A 19 10.75 8.24 4.54
CA ASP A 19 11.20 7.66 3.28
C ASP A 19 9.99 7.32 2.39
N HIS A 20 9.90 8.00 1.25
CA HIS A 20 8.82 7.80 0.28
C HIS A 20 8.77 6.38 -0.27
N ARG A 21 9.90 5.67 -0.35
CA ARG A 21 9.94 4.29 -0.84
C ARG A 21 9.32 3.33 0.16
N ILE A 22 9.57 3.55 1.46
CA ILE A 22 8.92 2.77 2.53
C ILE A 22 7.42 3.02 2.50
N ALA A 23 7.00 4.29 2.37
CA ALA A 23 5.58 4.62 2.26
C ALA A 23 4.89 3.93 1.07
N MET A 24 5.51 3.98 -0.12
CA MET A 24 4.97 3.34 -1.32
C MET A 24 4.93 1.82 -1.21
N ALA A 25 6.00 1.19 -0.70
CA ALA A 25 6.05 -0.25 -0.51
C ALA A 25 5.01 -0.74 0.51
N ALA A 26 4.85 -0.01 1.62
CA ALA A 26 3.82 -0.27 2.61
C ALA A 26 2.40 -0.13 2.02
N ALA A 27 2.15 0.87 1.18
CA ALA A 27 0.87 1.06 0.53
C ALA A 27 0.51 -0.11 -0.42
N VAL A 28 1.48 -0.62 -1.18
CA VAL A 28 1.25 -1.81 -2.05
C VAL A 28 1.02 -3.07 -1.21
N MET A 29 1.78 -3.26 -0.12
CA MET A 29 1.54 -4.35 0.84
C MET A 29 0.15 -4.28 1.47
N ALA A 30 -0.30 -3.08 1.85
CA ALA A 30 -1.60 -2.83 2.45
C ALA A 30 -2.76 -3.29 1.55
N LEU A 31 -2.65 -3.15 0.23
CA LEU A 31 -3.68 -3.63 -0.73
C LEU A 31 -3.92 -5.13 -0.67
N ARG A 32 -2.95 -5.91 -0.17
CA ARG A 32 -3.03 -7.37 -0.06
C ARG A 32 -3.47 -7.83 1.34
N SER A 33 -3.59 -6.90 2.29
CA SER A 33 -3.97 -7.20 3.66
C SER A 33 -5.39 -7.78 3.74
N THR A 34 -5.66 -8.55 4.80
CA THR A 34 -7.01 -9.07 5.09
C THR A 34 -7.98 -8.00 5.63
N GLY A 35 -7.55 -6.75 5.76
CA GLY A 35 -8.35 -5.66 6.29
C GLY A 35 -7.67 -4.30 6.16
N GLU A 36 -8.23 -3.29 6.82
CA GLU A 36 -7.79 -1.90 6.67
C GLU A 36 -6.40 -1.67 7.25
N SER A 37 -5.47 -1.23 6.40
CA SER A 37 -4.12 -0.84 6.77
C SER A 37 -3.88 0.64 6.45
N GLY A 38 -2.94 1.26 7.15
CA GLY A 38 -2.61 2.67 6.99
C GLY A 38 -1.10 2.91 6.89
N VAL A 39 -0.71 4.03 6.31
CA VAL A 39 0.68 4.50 6.26
C VAL A 39 0.75 5.87 6.94
N GLN A 40 1.68 6.02 7.88
CA GLN A 40 1.95 7.30 8.55
C GLN A 40 2.79 8.20 7.64
N ASP A 41 2.49 9.49 7.68
CA ASP A 41 3.10 10.53 6.85
C ASP A 41 3.07 10.22 5.34
N PRO A 42 1.90 9.92 4.77
CA PRO A 42 1.78 9.54 3.35
C PRO A 42 2.21 10.66 2.39
N GLY A 43 2.32 11.90 2.88
CA GLY A 43 2.77 13.06 2.11
C GLY A 43 4.21 12.97 1.61
N CYS A 44 5.09 12.17 2.26
CA CYS A 44 6.48 12.01 1.81
C CYS A 44 6.57 11.43 0.39
N THR A 45 5.57 10.65 -0.04
CA THR A 45 5.47 10.10 -1.40
C THR A 45 5.46 11.17 -2.49
N ALA A 46 4.91 12.35 -2.20
CA ALA A 46 4.79 13.42 -3.18
C ALA A 46 6.14 14.04 -3.58
N ILE A 47 7.21 13.79 -2.79
CA ILE A 47 8.57 14.24 -3.12
C ILE A 47 9.05 13.60 -4.43
N SER A 48 8.73 12.32 -4.65
CA SER A 48 9.14 11.57 -5.85
C SER A 48 7.99 11.29 -6.80
N TYR A 49 6.77 11.15 -6.29
CA TYR A 49 5.59 10.83 -7.10
C TYR A 49 4.32 11.47 -6.53
N PRO A 50 4.03 12.73 -6.90
CA PRO A 50 2.87 13.50 -6.43
C PRO A 50 1.51 12.78 -6.60
N ASP A 51 1.32 12.10 -7.73
CA ASP A 51 0.07 11.41 -8.07
C ASP A 51 -0.03 9.97 -7.55
N PHE A 52 0.96 9.49 -6.78
CA PHE A 52 1.05 8.09 -6.33
C PHE A 52 -0.27 7.55 -5.75
N TRP A 53 -0.88 8.27 -4.81
CA TRP A 53 -2.12 7.82 -4.15
C TRP A 53 -3.33 7.82 -5.08
N LYS A 54 -3.36 8.72 -6.06
CA LYS A 54 -4.43 8.77 -7.07
C LYS A 54 -4.34 7.56 -7.99
N ASP A 55 -3.13 7.25 -8.45
CA ASP A 55 -2.88 6.11 -9.33
C ASP A 55 -3.08 4.79 -8.59
N LEU A 56 -2.62 4.71 -7.34
CA LEU A 56 -2.86 3.55 -6.46
C LEU A 56 -4.35 3.26 -6.30
N ARG A 57 -5.17 4.29 -6.03
CA ARG A 57 -6.63 4.14 -5.95
C ARG A 57 -7.23 3.68 -7.27
N ARG A 58 -6.75 4.21 -8.40
CA ARG A 58 -7.26 3.83 -9.72
C ARG A 58 -7.04 2.34 -10.01
N VAL A 59 -5.90 1.77 -9.59
CA VAL A 59 -5.59 0.35 -9.80
C VAL A 59 -6.15 -0.55 -8.70
N SER A 60 -6.32 -0.06 -7.46
CA SER A 60 -6.87 -0.86 -6.37
C SER A 60 -8.38 -1.10 -6.51
N VAL A 61 -9.14 -0.14 -7.04
CA VAL A 61 -10.58 -0.30 -7.30
C VAL A 61 -10.87 -1.40 -8.33
N LEU A 62 -9.92 -1.67 -9.24
CA LEU A 62 -10.04 -2.82 -10.15
C LEU A 62 -9.99 -4.17 -9.40
N HIS A 63 -9.40 -4.22 -8.20
CA HIS A 63 -9.32 -5.45 -7.39
C HIS A 63 -10.64 -5.79 -6.70
N ASP A 64 -11.41 -4.79 -6.26
CA ASP A 64 -12.72 -5.00 -5.60
C ASP A 64 -13.81 -5.52 -6.57
N ALA A 65 -13.59 -5.42 -7.88
CA ALA A 65 -14.51 -5.93 -8.90
C ALA A 65 -14.43 -7.45 -9.12
N SER A 66 -13.60 -8.18 -8.38
CA SER A 66 -13.50 -9.65 -8.43
C SER A 66 -13.94 -10.32 -7.12
N GLY A 67 -14.91 -9.70 -6.43
CA GLY A 67 -15.61 -10.31 -5.30
C GLY A 67 -16.42 -11.54 -5.71
N LYS A 68 -15.77 -12.70 -5.67
CA LYS A 68 -16.39 -13.98 -5.31
C LYS A 68 -16.25 -14.17 -3.80
#